data_AF-A0A183JR76-F1
#
_entry.id   AF-A0A183JR76-F1
#
_cell.length_a   1.000
_cell.length_b   1.000
_cell.length_c   1.000
_cell.angle_alpha   90.00
_cell.angle_beta   90.00
_cell.angle_gamma   90.00
#
_symmetry.space_group_name_H-M   'P 1'
#
loop_
_entity.id
_entity.type
_entity.pdbx_description
1 polymer ?
#
loop_
_entity_poly.entity_id
_entity_poly.type
_entity_poly.pdbx_seq_one_letter_code
_entity_poly.pdbx_strand_id
1 'polypeptide(L)'
;HIPTLINGIYSVGSRIIVTDVQESVHWVRYRPRSDSQLVIFADDTNPRWIIHLAVLDASTVAVSDKFGNVTILRLPPNVIDDIEDDPSGNRALWDRGFLGGASQKCDVLCHFYVGEVVTCLQKATLIPGGSEGIVYSTISGSIGMLVPFASRDAYDFFQHLELHMRAEGLSLVGREHVHYRSQHYPVRNVIDGDLCEIFNSLEGSKQRSIAEEMGKTPSDIAKRLEDIRTRFAF
;
A
#
# COMPACT_ATOMS: atom_id res chain seq x y z
N HIS A 1 1.21 -23.28 11.01
CA HIS A 1 2.00 -23.77 9.87
C HIS A 1 2.05 -22.67 8.84
N ILE A 2 3.24 -22.28 8.36
CA ILE A 2 3.34 -21.32 7.24
C ILE A 2 3.22 -22.12 5.94
N PRO A 3 2.36 -21.74 4.98
CA PRO A 3 1.93 -22.64 3.91
C PRO A 3 3.04 -23.10 2.96
N THR A 4 3.95 -22.21 2.54
CA THR A 4 4.94 -22.53 1.50
C THR A 4 6.37 -22.29 1.97
N LEU A 5 6.97 -21.14 1.62
CA LEU A 5 8.35 -20.79 1.91
C LEU A 5 8.39 -19.37 2.50
N ILE A 6 9.02 -19.27 3.66
CA ILE A 6 9.30 -17.98 4.30
C ILE A 6 10.40 -17.28 3.52
N ASN A 7 10.14 -16.03 3.11
CA ASN A 7 11.13 -15.18 2.45
C ASN A 7 11.45 -13.89 3.23
N GLY A 8 10.77 -13.65 4.35
CA GLY A 8 11.01 -12.49 5.20
C GLY A 8 10.39 -12.65 6.59
N ILE A 9 11.07 -12.09 7.58
CA ILE A 9 10.64 -12.09 8.98
C ILE A 9 10.93 -10.71 9.55
N TYR A 10 9.91 -10.10 10.13
CA TYR A 10 9.96 -8.75 10.70
C TYR A 10 9.36 -8.78 12.10
N SER A 11 9.82 -7.91 13.00
CA SER A 11 9.32 -7.83 14.36
C SER A 11 8.81 -6.43 14.68
N VAL A 12 7.67 -6.37 15.37
CA VAL A 12 7.07 -5.13 15.85
C VAL A 12 6.60 -5.35 17.28
N GLY A 13 7.45 -4.93 18.23
CA GLY A 13 7.24 -5.22 19.64
C GLY A 13 7.19 -6.73 19.89
N SER A 14 6.01 -7.22 20.31
CA SER A 14 5.77 -8.62 20.66
C SER A 14 5.13 -9.45 19.53
N ARG A 15 4.85 -8.80 18.40
CA ARG A 15 4.33 -9.39 17.15
C ARG A 15 5.48 -9.65 16.18
N ILE A 16 5.35 -10.73 15.44
CA ILE A 16 6.24 -11.13 14.35
C ILE A 16 5.40 -11.15 13.09
N ILE A 17 5.91 -10.59 12.01
CA ILE A 17 5.29 -10.62 10.68
C ILE A 17 6.15 -11.53 9.82
N VAL A 18 5.54 -12.55 9.25
CA VAL A 18 6.19 -13.51 8.37
C VAL A 18 5.64 -13.32 6.96
N THR A 19 6.50 -13.16 5.98
CA THR A 19 6.11 -13.12 4.57
C THR A 19 6.31 -14.51 3.96
N ASP A 20 5.28 -14.99 3.30
CA ASP A 20 5.30 -16.20 2.50
C ASP A 20 5.50 -15.82 1.03
N VAL A 21 6.24 -16.65 0.29
CA VAL A 21 6.56 -16.39 -1.13
C VAL A 21 5.33 -16.44 -2.06
N GLN A 22 4.19 -16.95 -1.59
CA GLN A 22 2.95 -17.06 -2.36
C GLN A 22 1.71 -16.63 -1.55
N GLU A 23 1.64 -16.98 -0.27
CA GLU A 23 0.45 -16.80 0.58
C GLU A 23 0.53 -15.51 1.43
N SER A 24 1.12 -14.44 0.88
CA SER A 24 1.12 -13.09 1.47
C SER A 24 1.70 -13.04 2.90
N VAL A 25 1.14 -12.19 3.77
CA VAL A 25 1.61 -11.94 5.14
C VAL A 25 0.89 -12.78 6.17
N HIS A 26 1.62 -13.24 7.17
CA HIS A 26 1.12 -13.94 8.34
C HIS A 26 1.58 -13.23 9.61
N TRP A 27 0.63 -12.87 10.47
CA TRP A 27 0.89 -12.26 11.77
C TRP A 27 0.98 -13.33 12.85
N VAL A 28 2.11 -13.33 13.55
CA VAL A 28 2.52 -14.33 14.51
C VAL A 28 2.78 -13.69 15.87
N ARG A 29 2.30 -14.33 16.93
CA ARG A 29 2.57 -13.93 18.32
C ARG A 29 3.52 -14.94 18.96
N TYR A 30 4.59 -14.44 19.58
CA TYR A 30 5.48 -15.25 20.40
C TYR A 30 5.00 -15.33 21.85
N ARG A 31 4.84 -16.54 22.38
CA ARG A 31 4.41 -16.80 23.76
C ARG A 31 5.54 -17.43 24.59
N PRO A 32 6.21 -16.65 25.45
CA PRO A 32 7.34 -17.16 26.24
C PRO A 32 6.91 -18.04 27.43
N ARG A 33 5.67 -17.89 27.94
CA ARG A 33 5.19 -18.57 29.17
C ARG A 33 4.47 -19.90 28.94
N SER A 34 4.17 -20.23 27.68
CA SER A 34 3.49 -21.46 27.27
C SER A 34 4.33 -22.20 26.23
N ASP A 35 5.43 -22.81 26.70
CA ASP A 35 6.36 -23.63 25.91
C ASP A 35 7.03 -22.94 24.70
N SER A 36 7.27 -21.62 24.78
CA SER A 36 7.93 -20.85 23.72
C SER A 36 7.26 -21.00 22.34
N GLN A 37 5.93 -20.99 22.31
CA GLN A 37 5.16 -21.22 21.09
C GLN A 37 5.06 -19.97 20.20
N LEU A 38 4.98 -20.22 18.89
CA LEU A 38 4.66 -19.23 17.86
C LEU A 38 3.26 -19.54 17.31
N VAL A 39 2.35 -18.58 17.45
CA VAL A 39 0.94 -18.75 17.05
C VAL A 39 0.59 -17.75 15.97
N ILE A 40 0.17 -18.24 14.80
CA ILE A 40 -0.39 -17.40 13.74
C ILE A 40 -1.81 -17.03 14.17
N PHE A 41 -2.09 -15.73 14.30
CA PHE A 41 -3.41 -15.25 14.72
C PHE A 41 -4.16 -14.50 13.62
N ALA A 42 -3.46 -14.02 12.59
CA ALA A 42 -4.06 -13.38 11.43
C ALA A 42 -3.21 -13.58 10.16
N ASP A 43 -3.86 -13.53 8.99
CA ASP A 43 -3.25 -13.64 7.66
C ASP A 43 -3.99 -12.77 6.63
N ASP A 44 -3.46 -12.65 5.42
CA ASP A 44 -4.15 -11.99 4.30
C ASP A 44 -5.23 -12.92 3.71
N THR A 45 -6.16 -12.35 2.95
CA THR A 45 -7.19 -13.10 2.20
C THR A 45 -6.75 -13.45 0.79
N ASN A 46 -5.80 -12.70 0.23
CA ASN A 46 -5.38 -12.86 -1.16
C ASN A 46 -3.95 -13.42 -1.23
N PRO A 47 -3.66 -14.33 -2.19
CA PRO A 47 -2.30 -14.77 -2.44
C PRO A 47 -1.48 -13.62 -3.04
N ARG A 48 -0.28 -13.40 -2.50
CA ARG A 48 0.66 -12.38 -2.96
C ARG A 48 2.06 -12.95 -2.98
N TRP A 49 2.72 -12.81 -4.12
CA TRP A 49 4.09 -13.29 -4.30
C TRP A 49 5.08 -12.28 -3.76
N ILE A 50 5.09 -12.10 -2.45
CA ILE A 50 5.80 -11.02 -1.78
C ILE A 50 7.30 -11.08 -2.11
N ILE A 51 7.93 -9.92 -2.33
CA ILE A 51 9.38 -9.78 -2.39
C ILE A 51 9.87 -8.96 -1.19
N HIS A 52 9.26 -7.81 -0.93
CA HIS A 52 9.64 -6.93 0.17
C HIS A 52 8.42 -6.54 1.01
N LEU A 53 8.68 -6.33 2.30
CA LEU A 53 7.74 -5.74 3.24
C LEU A 53 8.41 -4.57 3.97
N ALA A 54 7.66 -3.49 4.15
CA ALA A 54 7.98 -2.39 5.03
C ALA A 54 6.94 -2.31 6.16
N VAL A 55 7.40 -2.32 7.41
CA VAL A 55 6.55 -2.05 8.57
C VAL A 55 6.23 -0.55 8.61
N LEU A 56 4.96 -0.19 8.63
CA LEU A 56 4.53 1.21 8.71
C LEU A 56 4.20 1.63 10.14
N ASP A 57 3.47 0.77 10.85
CA ASP A 57 3.10 0.91 12.26
C ASP A 57 2.85 -0.48 12.91
N ALA A 58 2.29 -0.52 14.12
CA ALA A 58 2.07 -1.75 14.90
C ALA A 58 1.03 -2.73 14.30
N SER A 59 0.22 -2.27 13.34
CA SER A 59 -0.85 -3.06 12.71
C SER A 59 -0.84 -2.98 11.19
N THR A 60 0.03 -2.20 10.59
CA THR A 60 0.01 -1.88 9.15
C THR A 60 1.35 -2.14 8.51
N VAL A 61 1.32 -2.82 7.36
CA VAL A 61 2.49 -3.15 6.56
C VAL A 61 2.25 -2.77 5.10
N ALA A 62 3.30 -2.33 4.42
CA ALA A 62 3.31 -2.23 2.96
C ALA A 62 4.08 -3.41 2.40
N VAL A 63 3.55 -4.02 1.34
CA VAL A 63 4.18 -5.17 0.67
C VAL A 63 4.29 -4.91 -0.82
N SER A 64 5.37 -5.39 -1.42
CA SER A 64 5.53 -5.50 -2.86
C SER A 64 5.55 -6.95 -3.30
N ASP A 65 5.10 -7.22 -4.52
CA ASP A 65 5.13 -8.56 -5.10
C ASP A 65 5.96 -8.65 -6.40
N LYS A 66 6.21 -9.91 -6.81
CA LYS A 66 6.94 -10.26 -8.04
C LYS A 66 6.30 -9.75 -9.32
N PHE A 67 5.04 -9.34 -9.27
CA PHE A 67 4.32 -8.87 -10.42
C PHE A 67 4.32 -7.34 -10.50
N GLY A 68 4.91 -6.62 -9.54
CA GLY A 68 5.00 -5.16 -9.57
C GLY A 68 3.79 -4.45 -8.96
N ASN A 69 3.05 -5.12 -8.07
CA ASN A 69 2.04 -4.48 -7.25
C ASN A 69 2.65 -4.00 -5.93
N VAL A 70 2.11 -2.90 -5.40
CA VAL A 70 2.31 -2.46 -4.02
C VAL A 70 0.96 -2.45 -3.31
N THR A 71 0.91 -3.05 -2.13
CA THR A 71 -0.31 -3.20 -1.33
C THR A 71 -0.06 -2.76 0.11
N ILE A 72 -1.01 -2.05 0.71
CA ILE A 72 -0.98 -1.74 2.15
C ILE A 72 -2.03 -2.61 2.84
N LEU A 73 -1.56 -3.42 3.79
CA LEU A 73 -2.37 -4.35 4.57
C LEU A 73 -2.42 -3.88 6.03
N ARG A 74 -3.57 -3.98 6.67
CA ARG A 74 -3.78 -3.61 8.07
C ARG A 74 -4.52 -4.68 8.84
N LEU A 75 -4.10 -4.95 10.07
CA LEU A 75 -4.90 -5.73 11.02
C LEU A 75 -6.14 -4.93 11.45
N PRO A 76 -7.33 -5.56 11.50
CA PRO A 76 -8.52 -4.94 12.06
C PRO A 76 -8.29 -4.42 13.49
N PRO A 77 -8.96 -3.33 13.91
CA PRO A 77 -8.72 -2.71 15.21
C PRO A 77 -9.09 -3.60 16.40
N ASN A 78 -9.98 -4.57 16.19
CA ASN A 78 -10.46 -5.53 17.18
C ASN A 78 -9.76 -6.89 17.09
N VAL A 79 -8.55 -6.93 16.52
CA VAL A 79 -7.75 -8.16 16.44
C VAL A 79 -7.39 -8.63 17.85
N ILE A 80 -7.57 -9.91 18.11
CA ILE A 80 -7.20 -10.57 19.37
C ILE A 80 -5.87 -11.27 19.14
N ASP A 81 -4.80 -10.73 19.70
CA ASP A 81 -3.45 -11.32 19.69
C ASP A 81 -2.95 -11.72 21.08
N ASP A 82 -3.58 -11.21 22.14
CA ASP A 82 -3.41 -11.65 23.52
C ASP A 82 -4.27 -12.86 23.81
N ILE A 83 -3.73 -14.01 23.42
CA ILE A 83 -4.32 -15.31 23.75
C ILE A 83 -3.77 -15.72 25.14
N GLU A 84 -3.92 -14.84 26.14
CA GLU A 84 -3.57 -15.12 27.54
C GLU A 84 -4.74 -15.77 28.30
N ASP A 85 -5.97 -15.64 27.80
CA ASP A 85 -7.19 -16.21 28.40
C ASP A 85 -7.34 -17.73 28.24
N ASP A 86 -6.35 -18.42 27.66
CA ASP A 86 -6.31 -19.88 27.64
C ASP A 86 -4.94 -20.41 28.07
N PRO A 87 -4.74 -20.71 29.36
CA PRO A 87 -3.51 -21.33 29.87
C PRO A 87 -3.19 -22.69 29.22
N SER A 88 -4.18 -23.33 28.57
CA SER A 88 -4.01 -24.61 27.88
C SER A 88 -3.70 -24.47 26.38
N GLY A 89 -3.81 -23.27 25.79
CA GLY A 89 -3.57 -23.00 24.37
C GLY A 89 -4.56 -23.64 23.39
N ASN A 90 -5.53 -24.40 23.89
CA ASN A 90 -6.47 -25.18 23.10
C ASN A 90 -7.39 -24.31 22.25
N ARG A 91 -7.91 -23.20 22.75
CA ARG A 91 -8.92 -22.38 22.06
C ARG A 91 -8.42 -21.81 20.73
N ALA A 92 -7.13 -21.45 20.63
CA ALA A 92 -6.52 -21.01 19.37
C ALA A 92 -6.15 -22.18 18.44
N LEU A 93 -5.91 -23.38 18.98
CA LEU A 93 -5.69 -24.62 18.21
C LEU A 93 -7.00 -25.20 17.64
N TRP A 94 -8.12 -24.99 18.34
CA TRP A 94 -9.46 -25.44 17.95
C TRP A 94 -10.29 -24.37 17.24
N ASP A 95 -9.81 -23.13 17.18
CA ASP A 95 -10.44 -22.11 16.37
C ASP A 95 -10.36 -22.57 14.91
N ARG A 96 -11.51 -22.88 14.33
CA ARG A 96 -11.56 -23.39 12.96
C ARG A 96 -11.14 -22.23 12.08
N GLY A 97 -9.91 -22.34 11.56
CA GLY A 97 -9.33 -21.39 10.64
C GLY A 97 -10.33 -20.92 9.58
N PHE A 98 -10.35 -19.62 9.30
CA PHE A 98 -11.23 -19.06 8.29
C PHE A 98 -10.54 -19.16 6.92
N LEU A 99 -11.28 -19.61 5.90
CA LEU A 99 -10.76 -19.80 4.52
C LEU A 99 -9.51 -20.69 4.44
N GLY A 100 -9.38 -21.68 5.33
CA GLY A 100 -8.22 -22.59 5.34
C GLY A 100 -6.93 -21.98 5.92
N GLY A 101 -7.01 -20.78 6.52
CA GLY A 101 -5.89 -20.09 7.16
C GLY A 101 -6.20 -19.67 8.61
N ALA A 102 -5.69 -18.52 9.06
CA ALA A 102 -6.01 -17.99 10.39
C ALA A 102 -7.49 -17.55 10.50
N SER A 103 -8.00 -17.43 11.73
CA SER A 103 -9.39 -17.01 11.97
C SER A 103 -9.63 -15.52 11.73
N GLN A 104 -8.59 -14.69 11.84
CA GLN A 104 -8.67 -13.24 11.63
C GLN A 104 -7.95 -12.86 10.34
N LYS A 105 -8.54 -11.94 9.57
CA LYS A 105 -8.03 -11.54 8.26
C LYS A 105 -7.58 -10.09 8.24
N CYS A 106 -6.53 -9.80 7.48
CA CYS A 106 -6.08 -8.44 7.22
C CYS A 106 -7.00 -7.72 6.24
N ASP A 107 -7.15 -6.41 6.45
CA ASP A 107 -7.82 -5.51 5.53
C ASP A 107 -6.82 -4.97 4.49
N VAL A 108 -7.22 -5.02 3.21
CA VAL A 108 -6.49 -4.35 2.13
C VAL A 108 -6.87 -2.87 2.12
N LEU A 109 -5.98 -1.99 2.60
CA LEU A 109 -6.24 -0.55 2.62
C LEU A 109 -6.01 0.09 1.25
N CYS A 110 -4.87 -0.24 0.63
CA CYS A 110 -4.44 0.31 -0.64
C CYS A 110 -3.91 -0.79 -1.55
N HIS A 111 -4.13 -0.64 -2.85
CA HIS A 111 -3.54 -1.48 -3.88
C HIS A 111 -3.22 -0.64 -5.11
N PHE A 112 -2.03 -0.80 -5.68
CA PHE A 112 -1.61 -0.09 -6.87
C PHE A 112 -0.62 -0.93 -7.69
N TYR A 113 -0.85 -1.02 -8.99
CA TYR A 113 0.11 -1.60 -9.92
C TYR A 113 1.10 -0.55 -10.40
N VAL A 114 2.38 -0.70 -10.01
CA VAL A 114 3.45 0.22 -10.38
C VAL A 114 3.81 0.07 -11.86
N GLY A 115 3.76 -1.16 -12.39
CA GLY A 115 4.24 -1.48 -13.74
C GLY A 115 5.56 -2.23 -13.76
N GLU A 116 6.30 -2.16 -12.67
CA GLU A 116 7.64 -2.71 -12.53
C GLU A 116 7.78 -3.42 -11.19
N VAL A 117 8.64 -4.44 -11.13
CA VAL A 117 8.90 -5.17 -9.90
C VAL A 117 9.56 -4.25 -8.88
N VAL A 118 8.89 -4.02 -7.75
CA VAL A 118 9.39 -3.20 -6.65
C VAL A 118 10.34 -4.04 -5.79
N THR A 119 11.62 -3.66 -5.83
CA THR A 119 12.76 -4.36 -5.21
C THR A 119 13.15 -3.81 -3.85
N CYS A 120 12.58 -2.68 -3.42
CA CYS A 120 12.74 -2.16 -2.07
C CYS A 120 11.51 -1.35 -1.69
N LEU A 121 11.09 -1.46 -0.43
CA LEU A 121 10.09 -0.60 0.20
C LEU A 121 10.66 -0.10 1.52
N GLN A 122 10.62 1.20 1.75
CA GLN A 122 11.11 1.80 2.99
C GLN A 122 10.26 2.99 3.39
N LYS A 123 9.77 2.98 4.63
CA LYS A 123 9.20 4.19 5.24
C LYS A 123 10.35 5.15 5.59
N ALA A 124 10.32 6.36 5.04
CA ALA A 124 11.40 7.33 5.21
C ALA A 124 10.90 8.78 5.07
N THR A 125 11.69 9.69 5.62
CA THR A 125 11.57 11.14 5.38
C THR A 125 12.77 11.57 4.53
N LEU A 126 12.54 12.11 3.33
CA LEU A 126 13.61 12.48 2.41
C LEU A 126 14.22 13.86 2.69
N ILE A 127 13.44 14.78 3.27
CA ILE A 127 13.87 16.15 3.56
C ILE A 127 13.82 16.43 5.07
N PRO A 128 14.81 17.13 5.66
CA PRO A 128 14.75 17.51 7.07
C PRO A 128 13.48 18.33 7.37
N GLY A 129 12.68 17.87 8.33
CA GLY A 129 11.40 18.49 8.68
C GLY A 129 10.23 18.15 7.74
N GLY A 130 10.46 17.31 6.73
CA GLY A 130 9.44 16.81 5.81
C GLY A 130 8.51 15.78 6.46
N SER A 131 7.46 15.42 5.71
CA SER A 131 6.54 14.36 6.11
C SER A 131 7.06 12.97 5.70
N GLU A 132 6.71 11.93 6.47
CA GLU A 132 7.07 10.55 6.14
C GLU A 132 6.27 10.06 4.91
N GLY A 133 6.94 9.31 4.03
CA GLY A 133 6.33 8.60 2.91
C GLY A 133 6.92 7.19 2.79
N ILE A 134 6.40 6.41 1.84
CA ILE A 134 6.95 5.09 1.50
C ILE A 134 7.76 5.24 0.22
N VAL A 135 9.07 5.22 0.33
CA VAL A 135 9.99 5.23 -0.81
C VAL A 135 10.12 3.81 -1.34
N TYR A 136 10.12 3.67 -2.66
CA TYR A 136 10.36 2.40 -3.32
C TYR A 136 11.33 2.52 -4.47
N SER A 137 12.06 1.44 -4.73
CA SER A 137 12.88 1.29 -5.93
C SER A 137 12.38 0.10 -6.75
N THR A 138 12.55 0.16 -8.06
CA THR A 138 12.16 -0.92 -8.98
C THR A 138 13.38 -1.62 -9.58
N ILE A 139 13.15 -2.80 -10.16
CA ILE A 139 14.18 -3.56 -10.87
C ILE A 139 14.75 -2.83 -12.09
N SER A 140 13.95 -1.95 -12.71
CA SER A 140 14.37 -1.12 -13.86
C SER A 140 15.17 0.11 -13.46
N GLY A 141 15.38 0.36 -12.16
CA GLY A 141 16.10 1.52 -11.64
C GLY A 141 15.22 2.74 -11.35
N SER A 142 13.89 2.63 -11.47
CA SER A 142 12.98 3.71 -11.09
C SER A 142 12.95 3.86 -9.57
N ILE A 143 12.87 5.09 -9.09
CA ILE A 143 12.64 5.42 -7.67
C ILE A 143 11.34 6.20 -7.60
N GLY A 144 10.41 5.74 -6.76
CA GLY A 144 9.13 6.39 -6.55
C GLY A 144 8.80 6.53 -5.07
N MET A 145 7.70 7.23 -4.79
CA MET A 145 7.22 7.43 -3.43
C MET A 145 5.69 7.35 -3.38
N LEU A 146 5.16 6.66 -2.37
CA LEU A 146 3.76 6.76 -1.97
C LEU A 146 3.64 7.77 -0.83
N VAL A 147 2.86 8.82 -1.06
CA VAL A 147 2.66 9.93 -0.11
C VAL A 147 1.25 9.86 0.51
N PRO A 148 1.12 9.98 1.85
CA PRO A 148 -0.18 10.08 2.48
C PRO A 148 -0.77 11.48 2.30
N PHE A 149 -2.08 11.56 2.01
CA PHE A 149 -2.79 12.83 2.00
C PHE A 149 -3.03 13.35 3.42
N ALA A 150 -2.80 14.65 3.62
CA ALA A 150 -2.99 15.29 4.92
C ALA A 150 -4.47 15.58 5.26
N SER A 151 -5.35 15.64 4.25
CA SER A 151 -6.78 15.89 4.42
C SER A 151 -7.60 15.16 3.36
N ARG A 152 -8.88 14.93 3.67
CA ARG A 152 -9.84 14.37 2.73
C ARG A 152 -10.03 15.28 1.51
N ASP A 153 -10.10 16.59 1.73
CA ASP A 153 -10.22 17.58 0.65
C ASP A 153 -9.05 17.52 -0.35
N ALA A 154 -7.83 17.27 0.14
CA ALA A 154 -6.67 17.08 -0.73
C ALA A 154 -6.83 15.81 -1.56
N TYR A 155 -7.22 14.70 -0.94
CA TYR A 155 -7.50 13.44 -1.63
C TYR A 155 -8.57 13.62 -2.72
N ASP A 156 -9.72 14.21 -2.39
CA ASP A 156 -10.82 14.40 -3.33
C ASP A 156 -10.43 15.34 -4.49
N PHE A 157 -9.62 16.37 -4.22
CA PHE A 157 -9.07 17.24 -5.26
C PHE A 157 -8.22 16.46 -6.28
N PHE A 158 -7.24 15.67 -5.81
CA PHE A 158 -6.37 14.91 -6.70
C PHE A 158 -7.12 13.76 -7.38
N GLN A 159 -8.13 13.19 -6.73
CA GLN A 159 -8.99 12.18 -7.33
C GLN A 159 -9.76 12.77 -8.52
N HIS A 160 -10.33 13.97 -8.36
CA HIS A 160 -11.01 14.66 -9.47
C HIS A 160 -10.04 15.03 -10.59
N LEU A 161 -8.84 15.55 -10.25
CA LEU A 161 -7.82 15.85 -11.27
C LEU A 161 -7.46 14.59 -12.07
N GLU A 162 -7.19 13.48 -11.40
CA GLU A 162 -6.87 12.21 -12.05
C GLU A 162 -7.99 11.75 -13.00
N LEU A 163 -9.26 11.92 -12.62
CA LEU A 163 -10.40 11.60 -13.48
C LEU A 163 -10.42 12.44 -14.76
N HIS A 164 -10.18 13.75 -14.68
CA HIS A 164 -10.07 14.60 -15.88
C HIS A 164 -8.87 14.20 -16.74
N MET A 165 -7.71 13.94 -16.11
CA MET A 165 -6.50 13.54 -16.84
C MET A 165 -6.66 12.18 -17.55
N ARG A 166 -7.47 11.27 -17.01
CA ARG A 166 -7.82 10.00 -17.68
C ARG A 166 -8.66 10.22 -18.94
N ALA A 167 -9.59 11.17 -18.91
CA ALA A 167 -10.48 11.48 -20.04
C ALA A 167 -9.72 12.03 -21.26
N GLU A 168 -8.55 12.66 -21.04
CA GLU A 168 -7.68 13.17 -22.11
C GLU A 168 -7.03 12.06 -22.96
N GLY A 169 -7.10 10.79 -22.55
CA GLY A 169 -6.63 9.67 -23.37
C GLY A 169 -5.12 9.69 -23.61
N LEU A 170 -4.33 10.09 -22.60
CA LEU A 170 -2.89 10.34 -22.71
C LEU A 170 -2.03 9.09 -23.00
N SER A 171 -2.61 7.90 -23.00
CA SER A 171 -1.89 6.65 -23.23
C SER A 171 -1.44 6.52 -24.69
N LEU A 172 -0.12 6.61 -24.92
CA LEU A 172 0.48 6.50 -26.25
C LEU A 172 0.24 5.14 -26.92
N VAL A 173 -0.03 4.10 -26.12
CA VAL A 173 -0.25 2.73 -26.58
C VAL A 173 -1.72 2.30 -26.51
N GLY A 174 -2.63 3.25 -26.26
CA GLY A 174 -4.07 2.99 -26.19
C GLY A 174 -4.53 2.16 -24.98
N ARG A 175 -3.66 1.94 -23.98
CA ARG A 175 -4.07 1.30 -22.72
C ARG A 175 -4.88 2.26 -21.86
N GLU A 176 -6.02 1.80 -21.38
CA GLU A 176 -6.80 2.54 -20.39
C GLU A 176 -6.06 2.59 -19.05
N HIS A 177 -5.97 3.79 -18.47
CA HIS A 177 -5.19 4.04 -17.25
C HIS A 177 -5.68 3.24 -16.04
N VAL A 178 -7.00 3.23 -15.79
CA VAL A 178 -7.59 2.51 -14.65
C VAL A 178 -7.35 1.01 -14.76
N HIS A 179 -7.53 0.47 -15.97
CA HIS A 179 -7.26 -0.93 -16.25
C HIS A 179 -5.79 -1.26 -16.02
N TYR A 180 -4.88 -0.42 -16.50
CA TYR A 180 -3.44 -0.58 -16.28
C TYR A 180 -3.10 -0.58 -14.78
N ARG A 181 -3.53 0.43 -14.01
CA ARG A 181 -3.27 0.50 -12.55
C ARG A 181 -3.98 -0.60 -11.75
N SER A 182 -4.91 -1.33 -12.37
CA SER A 182 -5.66 -2.45 -11.83
C SER A 182 -5.26 -3.81 -12.42
N GLN A 183 -4.05 -3.95 -12.96
CA GLN A 183 -3.62 -5.10 -13.76
C GLN A 183 -3.89 -6.48 -13.11
N HIS A 184 -3.65 -6.61 -11.79
CA HIS A 184 -3.82 -7.87 -11.05
C HIS A 184 -4.95 -7.81 -10.03
N TYR A 185 -5.03 -6.70 -9.29
CA TYR A 185 -6.14 -6.38 -8.40
C TYR A 185 -6.63 -4.95 -8.68
N PRO A 186 -7.90 -4.63 -8.40
CA PRO A 186 -8.42 -3.27 -8.56
C PRO A 186 -7.58 -2.24 -7.81
N VAL A 187 -7.28 -1.11 -8.46
CA VAL A 187 -6.67 0.04 -7.77
C VAL A 187 -7.57 0.47 -6.61
N ARG A 188 -6.98 0.70 -5.43
CA ARG A 188 -7.72 1.05 -4.22
C ARG A 188 -6.98 2.13 -3.46
N ASN A 189 -7.66 3.24 -3.18
CA ASN A 189 -7.19 4.34 -2.32
C ASN A 189 -5.79 4.89 -2.68
N VAL A 190 -5.42 4.86 -3.97
CA VAL A 190 -4.18 5.44 -4.50
C VAL A 190 -4.53 6.25 -5.73
N ILE A 191 -3.92 7.43 -5.85
CA ILE A 191 -4.04 8.33 -6.99
C ILE A 191 -2.70 8.34 -7.71
N ASP A 192 -2.71 8.23 -9.03
CA ASP A 192 -1.51 8.28 -9.85
C ASP A 192 -1.00 9.72 -9.99
N GLY A 193 0.02 10.05 -9.19
CA GLY A 193 0.68 11.35 -9.22
C GLY A 193 1.35 11.65 -10.55
N ASP A 194 1.95 10.64 -11.20
CA ASP A 194 2.62 10.80 -12.49
C ASP A 194 1.63 11.25 -13.57
N LEU A 195 0.41 10.68 -13.57
CA LEU A 195 -0.65 11.11 -14.46
C LEU A 195 -1.10 12.55 -14.16
N CYS A 196 -1.22 12.90 -12.88
CA CYS A 196 -1.62 14.25 -12.48
C CYS A 196 -0.58 15.31 -12.88
N GLU A 197 0.72 15.01 -12.79
CA GLU A 197 1.80 15.94 -13.14
C GLU A 197 1.84 16.27 -14.64
N ILE A 198 1.33 15.38 -15.50
CA ILE A 198 1.21 15.64 -16.95
C ILE A 198 0.33 16.85 -17.23
N PHE A 199 -0.56 17.26 -16.31
CA PHE A 199 -1.38 18.47 -16.43
C PHE A 199 -0.55 19.69 -16.87
N ASN A 200 0.63 19.89 -16.28
CA ASN A 200 1.51 21.02 -16.57
C ASN A 200 2.07 21.01 -18.01
N SER A 201 2.04 19.85 -18.67
CA SER A 201 2.50 19.66 -20.06
C SER A 201 1.37 19.72 -21.09
N LEU A 202 0.11 19.81 -20.67
CA LEU A 202 -1.03 19.96 -21.58
C LEU A 202 -1.02 21.35 -22.26
N GLU A 203 -1.70 21.43 -23.41
CA GLU A 203 -1.97 22.72 -24.05
C GLU A 203 -2.76 23.65 -23.13
N GLY A 204 -2.45 24.96 -23.17
CA GLY A 204 -3.09 25.95 -22.30
C GLY A 204 -4.61 26.08 -22.48
N SER A 205 -5.17 25.62 -23.60
CA SER A 205 -6.62 25.47 -23.80
C SER A 205 -7.20 24.37 -22.89
N LYS A 206 -6.58 23.18 -22.89
CA LYS A 206 -6.99 22.02 -22.08
C LYS A 206 -6.80 22.28 -20.59
N GLN A 207 -5.67 22.87 -20.20
CA GLN A 207 -5.43 23.26 -18.80
C GLN A 207 -6.54 24.17 -18.28
N ARG A 208 -6.97 25.16 -19.07
CA ARG A 208 -8.07 26.06 -18.70
C ARG A 208 -9.40 25.32 -18.60
N SER A 209 -9.73 24.46 -19.57
CA SER A 209 -10.96 23.66 -19.55
C SER A 209 -11.07 22.80 -18.28
N ILE A 210 -10.02 22.04 -17.97
CA ILE A 210 -9.98 21.19 -16.78
C ILE A 210 -10.06 22.04 -15.50
N ALA A 211 -9.31 23.15 -15.44
CA ALA A 211 -9.33 24.02 -14.28
C ALA A 211 -10.71 24.65 -14.04
N GLU A 212 -11.39 25.08 -15.10
CA GLU A 212 -12.76 25.62 -15.04
C GLU A 212 -13.75 24.57 -14.51
N GLU A 213 -13.70 23.33 -15.00
CA GLU A 213 -14.52 22.21 -14.51
C GLU A 213 -14.27 21.91 -13.02
N MET A 214 -13.02 22.07 -12.57
CA MET A 214 -12.64 21.91 -11.17
C MET A 214 -12.93 23.16 -10.31
N GLY A 215 -13.41 24.26 -10.90
CA GLY A 215 -13.62 25.54 -10.21
C GLY A 215 -12.32 26.16 -9.68
N LYS A 216 -11.23 26.05 -10.45
CA LYS A 216 -9.87 26.50 -10.14
C LYS A 216 -9.25 27.26 -11.31
N THR A 217 -8.08 27.87 -11.07
CA THR A 217 -7.21 28.33 -12.15
C THR A 217 -6.12 27.30 -12.44
N PRO A 218 -5.54 27.25 -13.66
CA PRO A 218 -4.41 26.37 -13.95
C PRO A 218 -3.24 26.57 -12.98
N SER A 219 -2.98 27.82 -12.57
CA SER A 219 -1.97 28.14 -11.56
C SER A 219 -2.26 27.54 -10.19
N ASP A 220 -3.53 27.47 -9.77
CA ASP A 220 -3.89 26.84 -8.50
C ASP A 220 -3.64 25.33 -8.51
N ILE A 221 -3.93 24.68 -9.64
CA ILE A 221 -3.68 23.25 -9.82
C ILE A 221 -2.17 22.97 -9.84
N ALA A 222 -1.42 23.72 -10.65
CA ALA A 222 0.04 23.61 -10.73
C ALA A 222 0.70 23.83 -9.37
N LYS A 223 0.24 24.83 -8.61
CA LYS A 223 0.73 25.09 -7.25
C LYS A 223 0.45 23.91 -6.31
N ARG A 224 -0.74 23.30 -6.36
CA ARG A 224 -1.07 22.15 -5.50
C ARG A 224 -0.24 20.91 -5.84
N LEU A 225 0.07 20.68 -7.12
CA LEU A 225 0.98 19.63 -7.57
C LEU A 225 2.40 19.86 -7.01
N GLU A 226 2.88 21.11 -7.05
CA GLU A 226 4.19 21.45 -6.50
C GLU A 226 4.23 21.37 -4.96
N ASP A 227 3.17 21.83 -4.29
CA ASP A 227 3.07 21.81 -2.83
C ASP A 227 3.13 20.38 -2.27
N ILE A 228 2.53 19.40 -2.95
CA ILE A 228 2.63 17.99 -2.52
C ILE A 228 4.04 17.45 -2.76
N ARG A 229 4.67 17.77 -3.88
CA ARG A 229 6.03 17.32 -4.17
C ARG A 229 7.05 17.88 -3.17
N THR A 230 7.07 19.20 -2.98
CA THR A 230 8.01 19.91 -2.09
C THR A 230 7.87 19.52 -0.62
N ARG A 231 6.71 19.02 -0.19
CA ARG A 231 6.48 18.58 1.20
C ARG A 231 7.15 17.23 1.52
N PHE A 232 7.31 16.37 0.53
CA PHE A 232 7.77 14.99 0.73
C PHE A 232 9.09 14.68 0.01
N ALA A 233 9.37 15.40 -1.07
CA ALA A 233 10.46 15.15 -2.00
C ALA A 233 11.11 16.47 -2.49
N PHE A 234 12.02 16.34 -3.45
CA PHE A 234 12.83 17.40 -4.04
C PHE A 234 12.40 17.77 -5.46
#